data_AF-A0A133VIS5-F1
#
_entry.id   AF-A0A133VIS5-F1
#
_cell.length_a   1.000
_cell.length_b   1.000
_cell.length_c   1.000
_cell.angle_alpha   90.00
_cell.angle_beta   90.00
_cell.angle_gamma   90.00
#
_symmetry.space_group_name_H-M   'P 1'
#
loop_
_entity.id
_entity.type
_entity.pdbx_description
1 polymer ?
#
loop_
_entity_poly.entity_id
_entity_poly.type
_entity_poly.pdbx_seq_one_letter_code
_entity_poly.pdbx_strand_id
1 'polypeptide(L)'
;MPELSESEEEYLEALYRLGGHERQVKVGELAKELKVKEPSVVEMLRKLDNKKLVNYESYAGASLSEKGEDEGRRVTRRHRLAERLLSDVLNRDLPQIHEEACKLEHSMADETADEIARVLKNPETCPHGHPIPEEKSKPESEDLIKLTDGEKDEDYRVVSIPEEKEDVQRLLPLAILPGAKIRIAEKPSFSAIMVSRAGDKVALSRDIASKIEVRPYGKRKRRRHRDRPNR
;
A
#
# COMPACT_ATOMS: atom_id res chain seq x y z
N MET A 1 -26.27 8.55 -7.30
CA MET A 1 -26.23 7.39 -6.39
C MET A 1 -26.36 7.94 -4.97
N PRO A 2 -26.88 7.20 -3.97
CA PRO A 2 -26.90 7.73 -2.61
C PRO A 2 -25.46 8.03 -2.19
N GLU A 3 -25.26 9.23 -1.66
CA GLU A 3 -23.96 9.73 -1.20
C GLU A 3 -23.41 8.77 -0.11
N LEU A 4 -22.19 8.26 -0.30
CA LEU A 4 -21.51 7.48 0.73
C LEU A 4 -21.09 8.42 1.85
N SER A 5 -21.20 7.96 3.10
CA SER A 5 -20.58 8.71 4.20
C SER A 5 -19.06 8.54 4.17
N GLU A 6 -18.32 9.49 4.73
CA GLU A 6 -16.86 9.40 4.94
C GLU A 6 -16.45 8.04 5.54
N SER A 7 -17.09 7.60 6.63
CA SER A 7 -16.80 6.30 7.23
C SER A 7 -17.17 5.08 6.36
N GLU A 8 -18.01 5.24 5.33
CA GLU A 8 -18.24 4.14 4.37
C GLU A 8 -17.12 4.10 3.34
N GLU A 9 -16.65 5.27 2.89
CA GLU A 9 -15.50 5.39 2.00
C GLU A 9 -14.21 4.87 2.66
N GLU A 10 -13.93 5.23 3.91
CA GLU A 10 -12.78 4.73 4.69
C GLU A 10 -12.73 3.18 4.71
N TYR A 11 -13.88 2.53 4.90
CA TYR A 11 -13.95 1.06 4.93
C TYR A 11 -13.73 0.43 3.56
N LEU A 12 -14.25 1.04 2.49
CA LEU A 12 -14.05 0.56 1.12
C LEU A 12 -12.59 0.77 0.69
N GLU A 13 -11.99 1.89 1.06
CA GLU A 13 -10.57 2.17 0.84
C GLU A 13 -9.69 1.16 1.57
N ALA A 14 -9.92 0.93 2.86
CA ALA A 14 -9.16 -0.03 3.66
C ALA A 14 -9.30 -1.46 3.12
N LEU A 15 -10.51 -1.89 2.73
CA LEU A 15 -10.72 -3.17 2.06
C LEU A 15 -9.94 -3.24 0.74
N TYR A 16 -9.96 -2.18 -0.06
CA TYR A 16 -9.26 -2.14 -1.35
C TYR A 16 -7.75 -2.30 -1.16
N ARG A 17 -7.17 -1.54 -0.22
CA ARG A 17 -5.75 -1.57 0.16
C ARG A 17 -5.30 -2.92 0.70
N LEU A 18 -6.17 -3.61 1.45
CA LEU A 18 -5.90 -4.94 2.01
C LEU A 18 -6.09 -6.10 1.00
N GLY A 19 -6.45 -5.79 -0.25
CA GLY A 19 -6.67 -6.79 -1.31
C GLY A 19 -8.05 -7.41 -1.31
N GLY A 20 -9.05 -6.72 -0.75
CA GLY A 20 -10.44 -7.19 -0.68
C GLY A 20 -11.11 -7.46 -2.02
N HIS A 21 -10.49 -7.02 -3.13
CA HIS A 21 -10.91 -7.33 -4.51
C HIS A 21 -10.39 -8.71 -4.99
N GLU A 22 -9.38 -9.29 -4.33
CA GLU A 22 -8.81 -10.60 -4.68
C GLU A 22 -9.07 -11.68 -3.62
N ARG A 23 -9.30 -11.27 -2.37
CA ARG A 23 -9.46 -12.19 -1.23
C ARG A 23 -10.47 -11.68 -0.21
N GLN A 24 -10.85 -12.58 0.70
CA GLN A 24 -11.55 -12.22 1.92
C GLN A 24 -10.57 -11.55 2.91
N VAL A 25 -10.95 -10.38 3.44
CA VAL A 25 -10.22 -9.64 4.47
C VAL A 25 -10.88 -9.89 5.82
N LYS A 26 -10.12 -10.39 6.80
CA LYS A 26 -10.67 -10.70 8.12
C LYS A 26 -11.05 -9.44 8.89
N VAL A 27 -12.06 -9.55 9.73
CA VAL A 27 -12.51 -8.46 10.63
C VAL A 27 -11.35 -7.89 11.45
N GLY A 28 -10.49 -8.75 12.01
CA GLY A 28 -9.33 -8.31 12.80
C GLY A 28 -8.25 -7.59 11.99
N GLU A 29 -8.09 -7.92 10.69
CA GLU A 29 -7.18 -7.18 9.80
C GLU A 29 -7.72 -5.76 9.55
N LEU A 30 -9.01 -5.67 9.23
CA LEU A 30 -9.68 -4.39 8.96
C LEU A 30 -9.76 -3.52 10.21
N ALA A 31 -10.01 -4.11 11.38
CA ALA A 31 -10.00 -3.41 12.67
C ALA A 31 -8.62 -2.82 12.99
N LYS A 32 -7.54 -3.55 12.67
CA LYS A 32 -6.17 -3.07 12.84
C LYS A 32 -5.84 -1.92 11.89
N GLU A 33 -6.21 -2.04 10.60
CA GLU A 33 -5.97 -1.02 9.58
C GLU A 33 -6.71 0.29 9.93
N LEU A 34 -8.00 0.19 10.26
CA LEU A 34 -8.84 1.35 10.60
C LEU A 34 -8.67 1.86 12.04
N LYS A 35 -7.86 1.17 12.86
CA LYS A 35 -7.66 1.48 14.29
C LYS A 35 -8.97 1.57 15.09
N VAL A 36 -9.93 0.71 14.77
CA VAL A 36 -11.25 0.61 15.44
C VAL A 36 -11.44 -0.77 16.10
N LYS A 37 -12.52 -0.94 16.87
CA LYS A 37 -12.83 -2.23 17.50
C LYS A 37 -13.56 -3.16 16.52
N GLU A 38 -13.30 -4.45 16.59
CA GLU A 38 -13.93 -5.47 15.74
C GLU A 38 -15.49 -5.40 15.72
N PRO A 39 -16.21 -5.13 16.82
CA PRO A 39 -17.66 -4.98 16.77
C PRO A 39 -18.12 -3.82 15.87
N SER A 40 -17.39 -2.70 15.84
CA SER A 40 -17.67 -1.57 14.95
C SER A 40 -17.46 -1.95 13.49
N VAL A 41 -16.43 -2.78 13.21
CA VAL A 41 -16.18 -3.32 11.88
C VAL A 41 -17.35 -4.19 11.42
N VAL A 42 -17.81 -5.11 12.26
CA VAL A 42 -18.94 -5.99 11.94
C VAL A 42 -20.21 -5.20 11.64
N GLU A 43 -20.49 -4.16 12.41
CA GLU A 43 -21.64 -3.28 12.17
C GLU A 43 -21.56 -2.58 10.80
N MET A 44 -20.41 -1.99 10.48
CA MET A 44 -20.22 -1.32 9.19
C MET A 44 -20.24 -2.29 8.01
N LEU A 45 -19.61 -3.47 8.14
CA LEU A 45 -19.63 -4.48 7.08
C LEU A 45 -21.05 -4.94 6.76
N ARG A 46 -21.91 -5.13 7.77
CA ARG A 46 -23.35 -5.43 7.54
C ARG A 46 -24.06 -4.28 6.81
N LYS A 47 -23.73 -3.04 7.14
CA LYS A 47 -24.31 -1.85 6.47
C LYS A 47 -23.90 -1.80 4.99
N LEU A 48 -22.62 -2.02 4.69
CA LEU A 48 -22.07 -2.04 3.34
C LEU A 48 -22.60 -3.23 2.52
N ASP A 49 -22.78 -4.39 3.15
CA ASP A 49 -23.36 -5.60 2.53
C ASP A 49 -24.82 -5.37 2.11
N ASN A 50 -25.61 -4.75 2.99
CA ASN A 50 -26.97 -4.31 2.66
C ASN A 50 -27.00 -3.30 1.49
N LYS A 51 -25.95 -2.49 1.34
CA LYS A 51 -25.75 -1.57 0.20
C LYS A 51 -25.18 -2.26 -1.05
N LYS A 52 -24.86 -3.56 -0.98
CA LYS A 52 -24.24 -4.37 -2.06
C LYS A 52 -22.86 -3.88 -2.50
N LEU A 53 -22.11 -3.27 -1.59
CA LEU A 53 -20.76 -2.77 -1.83
C LEU A 53 -19.69 -3.79 -1.40
N VAL A 54 -20.02 -4.68 -0.47
CA VAL A 54 -19.17 -5.78 -0.02
C VAL A 54 -19.97 -7.07 -0.02
N ASN A 55 -19.26 -8.20 0.04
CA ASN A 55 -19.81 -9.51 0.37
C ASN A 55 -19.29 -9.88 1.76
N TYR A 56 -20.12 -9.76 2.79
CA TYR A 56 -19.74 -10.03 4.17
C TYR A 56 -20.21 -11.40 4.66
N GLU A 57 -19.28 -12.18 5.22
CA GLU A 57 -19.55 -13.46 5.85
C GLU A 57 -18.98 -13.49 7.28
N SER A 58 -19.85 -13.77 8.27
CA SER A 58 -19.55 -13.68 9.71
C SER A 58 -18.25 -14.36 10.16
N TYR A 59 -17.85 -15.45 9.49
CA TYR A 59 -16.66 -16.24 9.85
C TYR A 59 -15.49 -16.06 8.88
N ALA A 60 -15.73 -15.54 7.67
CA ALA A 60 -14.69 -15.41 6.64
C ALA A 60 -14.15 -13.98 6.54
N GLY A 61 -14.93 -12.97 6.93
CA GLY A 61 -14.60 -11.56 6.74
C GLY A 61 -15.42 -10.92 5.63
N ALA A 62 -14.84 -9.96 4.92
CA ALA A 62 -15.50 -9.32 3.77
C ALA A 62 -14.57 -9.23 2.55
N SER A 63 -15.18 -9.29 1.38
CA SER A 63 -14.57 -8.92 0.09
C SER A 63 -15.37 -7.79 -0.56
N LEU A 64 -14.73 -7.05 -1.46
CA LEU A 64 -15.40 -6.00 -2.24
C LEU A 64 -16.29 -6.63 -3.31
N SER A 65 -17.47 -6.05 -3.54
CA SER A 65 -18.20 -6.28 -4.79
C SER A 65 -17.56 -5.45 -5.91
N GLU A 66 -17.93 -5.68 -7.17
CA GLU A 66 -17.45 -4.84 -8.29
C GLU A 66 -17.71 -3.34 -8.06
N LYS A 67 -18.85 -3.00 -7.43
CA LYS A 67 -19.17 -1.61 -7.09
C LYS A 67 -18.32 -1.09 -5.94
N GLY A 68 -18.12 -1.88 -4.89
CA GLY A 68 -17.26 -1.47 -3.79
C GLY A 68 -15.80 -1.35 -4.20
N GLU A 69 -15.34 -2.19 -5.13
CA GLU A 69 -14.00 -2.08 -5.72
C GLU A 69 -13.84 -0.78 -6.49
N ASP A 70 -14.84 -0.38 -7.28
CA ASP A 70 -14.82 0.91 -7.99
C ASP A 70 -14.69 2.09 -7.03
N GLU A 71 -15.52 2.11 -5.98
CA GLU A 71 -15.51 3.18 -4.97
C GLU A 71 -14.21 3.18 -4.16
N GLY A 72 -13.77 2.02 -3.64
CA GLY A 72 -12.53 1.90 -2.90
C GLY A 72 -11.32 2.34 -3.74
N ARG A 73 -11.30 1.96 -5.03
CA ARG A 73 -10.26 2.41 -5.97
C ARG A 73 -10.25 3.92 -6.16
N ARG A 74 -11.42 4.56 -6.32
CA ARG A 74 -11.55 6.02 -6.47
C ARG A 74 -11.06 6.75 -5.22
N VAL A 75 -11.50 6.31 -4.03
CA VAL A 75 -11.05 6.90 -2.75
C VAL A 75 -9.53 6.78 -2.61
N THR A 76 -8.96 5.60 -2.83
CA THR A 76 -7.50 5.39 -2.79
C THR A 76 -6.75 6.26 -3.83
N ARG A 77 -7.33 6.46 -5.03
CA ARG A 77 -6.75 7.36 -6.05
C ARG A 77 -6.74 8.81 -5.56
N ARG A 78 -7.87 9.29 -5.01
CA ARG A 78 -7.99 10.64 -4.41
C ARG A 78 -6.96 10.83 -3.29
N HIS A 79 -6.86 9.87 -2.36
CA HIS A 79 -5.87 9.87 -1.28
C HIS A 79 -4.45 10.09 -1.81
N ARG A 80 -4.00 9.20 -2.70
CA ARG A 80 -2.62 9.19 -3.19
C ARG A 80 -2.28 10.42 -4.04
N LEU A 81 -3.26 10.98 -4.76
CA LEU A 81 -3.06 12.24 -5.50
C LEU A 81 -3.05 13.45 -4.56
N ALA A 82 -3.85 13.45 -3.49
CA ALA A 82 -3.76 14.46 -2.44
C ALA A 82 -2.38 14.43 -1.76
N GLU A 83 -1.83 13.24 -1.46
CA GLU A 83 -0.46 13.10 -0.95
C GLU A 83 0.57 13.71 -1.90
N ARG A 84 0.45 13.46 -3.22
CA ARG A 84 1.36 14.03 -4.22
C ARG A 84 1.23 15.54 -4.34
N LEU A 85 0.02 16.09 -4.26
CA LEU A 85 -0.19 17.54 -4.21
C LEU A 85 0.50 18.16 -2.98
N LEU A 86 0.28 17.56 -1.81
CA LEU A 86 0.86 18.02 -0.54
C LEU A 86 2.38 17.96 -0.57
N SER A 87 2.97 16.89 -1.10
CA SER A 87 4.43 16.72 -1.15
C SER A 87 5.08 17.58 -2.24
N ASP A 88 4.60 17.51 -3.48
CA ASP A 88 5.36 18.00 -4.64
C ASP A 88 5.12 19.48 -4.92
N VAL A 89 3.94 20.00 -4.56
CA VAL A 89 3.56 21.39 -4.80
C VAL A 89 3.65 22.19 -3.52
N LEU A 90 3.09 21.66 -2.43
CA LEU A 90 3.00 22.37 -1.15
C LEU A 90 4.20 22.12 -0.24
N ASN A 91 5.13 21.25 -0.63
CA ASN A 91 6.36 20.93 0.11
C ASN A 91 6.08 20.54 1.57
N ARG A 92 5.01 19.78 1.81
CA ARG A 92 4.71 19.20 3.13
C ARG A 92 5.67 18.06 3.45
N ASP A 93 5.99 17.92 4.73
CA ASP A 93 6.87 16.87 5.21
C ASP A 93 6.20 15.49 5.09
N LEU A 94 6.93 14.51 4.53
CA LEU A 94 6.45 13.15 4.29
C LEU A 94 5.71 12.51 5.48
N PRO A 95 6.15 12.64 6.76
CA PRO A 95 5.42 12.05 7.88
C PRO A 95 4.04 12.67 8.17
N GLN A 96 3.72 13.85 7.63
CA GLN A 96 2.46 14.55 7.89
C GLN A 96 1.44 14.39 6.76
N ILE A 97 1.89 14.05 5.55
CA ILE A 97 1.04 14.13 4.36
C ILE A 97 -0.14 13.14 4.41
N HIS A 98 0.05 11.96 5.00
CA HIS A 98 -0.99 10.93 5.05
C HIS A 98 -2.21 11.40 5.86
N GLU A 99 -2.00 11.94 7.07
CA GLU A 99 -3.07 12.48 7.93
C GLU A 99 -3.81 13.67 7.30
N GLU A 100 -3.11 14.49 6.51
CA GLU A 100 -3.72 15.60 5.77
C GLU A 100 -4.49 15.09 4.54
N ALA A 101 -3.94 14.13 3.80
CA ALA A 101 -4.56 13.54 2.62
C ALA A 101 -5.88 12.83 2.95
N CYS A 102 -5.94 12.06 4.05
CA CYS A 102 -7.19 11.42 4.53
C CYS A 102 -8.34 12.42 4.70
N LYS A 103 -8.05 13.64 5.16
CA LYS A 103 -9.11 14.66 5.34
C LYS A 103 -9.56 15.28 4.02
N LEU A 104 -8.67 15.28 3.02
CA LEU A 104 -8.93 15.90 1.73
C LEU A 104 -9.67 14.97 0.78
N GLU A 105 -9.37 13.67 0.80
CA GLU A 105 -9.87 12.73 -0.20
C GLU A 105 -11.40 12.63 -0.24
N HIS A 106 -12.06 12.59 0.93
CA HIS A 106 -13.51 12.42 1.04
C HIS A 106 -14.29 13.67 0.61
N SER A 107 -13.63 14.83 0.61
CA SER A 107 -14.19 16.10 0.12
C SER A 107 -13.76 16.42 -1.31
N MET A 108 -12.88 15.61 -1.91
CA MET A 108 -12.35 15.83 -3.24
C MET A 108 -13.24 15.14 -4.28
N ALA A 109 -13.66 15.88 -5.30
CA ALA A 109 -14.33 15.31 -6.46
C ALA A 109 -13.32 14.57 -7.36
N ASP A 110 -13.76 13.52 -8.04
CA ASP A 110 -12.93 12.73 -8.95
C ASP A 110 -12.29 13.61 -10.05
N GLU A 111 -13.03 14.59 -10.58
CA GLU A 111 -12.52 15.51 -11.60
C GLU A 111 -11.38 16.39 -11.08
N THR A 112 -11.41 16.72 -9.77
CA THR A 112 -10.32 17.46 -9.13
C THR A 112 -9.07 16.60 -9.00
N ALA A 113 -9.24 15.33 -8.61
CA ALA A 113 -8.14 14.38 -8.57
C ALA A 113 -7.49 14.22 -9.95
N ASP A 114 -8.29 14.12 -11.02
CA ASP A 114 -7.77 14.01 -12.39
C ASP A 114 -7.03 15.28 -12.86
N GLU A 115 -7.45 16.47 -12.43
CA GLU A 115 -6.69 17.70 -12.69
C GLU A 115 -5.37 17.71 -11.92
N ILE A 116 -5.35 17.28 -10.65
CA ILE A 116 -4.13 17.12 -9.87
C ILE A 116 -3.17 16.16 -10.59
N ALA A 117 -3.66 15.00 -11.03
CA ALA A 117 -2.87 14.03 -11.78
C ALA A 117 -2.24 14.68 -13.03
N ARG A 118 -3.04 15.42 -13.83
CA ARG A 118 -2.55 16.11 -15.03
C ARG A 118 -1.49 17.16 -14.72
N VAL A 119 -1.71 18.01 -13.72
CA VAL A 119 -0.75 19.04 -13.27
C VAL A 119 0.57 18.41 -12.83
N LEU A 120 0.50 17.25 -12.16
CA LEU A 120 1.66 16.50 -11.68
C LEU A 120 2.25 15.55 -12.74
N LYS A 121 1.81 15.66 -14.00
CA LYS A 121 2.27 14.85 -15.15
C LYS A 121 2.02 13.35 -14.97
N ASN A 122 0.86 12.99 -14.44
CA ASN A 122 0.37 11.63 -14.21
C ASN A 122 1.37 10.77 -13.42
N PRO A 123 1.59 11.10 -12.13
CA PRO A 123 2.48 10.31 -11.29
C PRO A 123 1.94 8.87 -11.15
N GLU A 124 2.82 7.88 -11.26
CA GLU A 124 2.44 6.46 -11.16
C GLU A 124 2.32 5.97 -9.71
N THR A 125 2.94 6.68 -8.75
CA THR A 125 2.96 6.31 -7.34
C THR A 125 2.75 7.52 -6.42
N CYS A 126 2.28 7.27 -5.21
CA CYS A 126 2.31 8.25 -4.12
C CYS A 126 3.75 8.43 -3.57
N PRO A 127 4.00 9.43 -2.69
CA PRO A 127 5.32 9.66 -2.10
C PRO A 127 5.85 8.49 -1.26
N HIS A 128 4.96 7.64 -0.73
CA HIS A 128 5.28 6.40 -0.02
C HIS A 128 5.61 5.23 -0.95
N GLY A 129 5.46 5.39 -2.27
CA GLY A 129 5.79 4.40 -3.28
C GLY A 129 4.67 3.42 -3.63
N HIS A 130 3.47 3.59 -3.07
CA HIS A 130 2.29 2.82 -3.45
C HIS A 130 1.74 3.30 -4.81
N PRO A 131 1.26 2.41 -5.68
CA PRO A 131 0.79 2.78 -7.02
C PRO A 131 -0.45 3.66 -6.95
N ILE A 132 -0.57 4.71 -7.75
CA ILE A 132 -1.83 5.44 -7.89
C ILE A 132 -2.75 4.59 -8.77
N PRO A 133 -3.94 4.14 -8.28
CA PRO A 133 -4.82 3.33 -9.10
C PRO A 133 -5.28 4.11 -10.34
N GLU A 134 -5.09 3.52 -11.52
CA GLU A 134 -5.69 3.98 -12.76
C GLU A 134 -6.96 3.17 -13.06
N GLU A 135 -7.85 3.70 -13.91
CA GLU A 135 -9.10 3.01 -14.27
C GLU A 135 -8.88 1.60 -14.87
N LYS A 136 -7.67 1.28 -15.39
CA LYS A 136 -7.37 0.02 -16.09
C LYS A 136 -5.94 -0.52 -15.94
N SER A 137 -5.20 -0.18 -14.88
CA SER A 137 -3.83 -0.70 -14.72
C SER A 137 -3.83 -2.12 -14.15
N LYS A 138 -3.17 -3.06 -14.84
CA LYS A 138 -2.75 -4.33 -14.24
C LYS A 138 -1.65 -4.06 -13.20
N PRO A 139 -1.61 -4.75 -12.06
CA PRO A 139 -0.51 -4.62 -11.13
C PRO A 139 0.80 -5.07 -11.82
N GLU A 140 1.81 -4.20 -11.84
CA GLU A 140 3.18 -4.59 -12.20
C GLU A 140 3.76 -5.44 -11.07
N SER A 141 3.41 -6.74 -11.03
CA SER A 141 3.61 -7.58 -9.85
C SER A 141 4.67 -8.67 -9.98
N GLU A 142 5.48 -8.74 -11.04
CA GLU A 142 6.25 -9.97 -11.26
C GLU A 142 7.34 -10.26 -10.21
N ASP A 143 7.79 -9.28 -9.39
CA ASP A 143 8.88 -9.50 -8.41
C ASP A 143 8.75 -8.69 -7.09
N LEU A 144 7.54 -8.30 -6.69
CA LEU A 144 7.30 -7.55 -5.44
C LEU A 144 7.14 -8.49 -4.24
N ILE A 145 7.95 -8.31 -3.22
CA ILE A 145 7.90 -9.11 -1.98
C ILE A 145 7.98 -8.21 -0.74
N LYS A 146 7.51 -8.69 0.42
CA LYS A 146 7.80 -8.00 1.68
C LYS A 146 9.29 -8.12 2.00
N LEU A 147 9.87 -7.12 2.68
CA LEU A 147 11.27 -7.19 3.12
C LEU A 147 11.54 -8.40 4.01
N THR A 148 10.53 -8.83 4.79
CA THR A 148 10.57 -10.06 5.60
C THR A 148 10.67 -11.35 4.78
N ASP A 149 10.40 -11.33 3.48
CA ASP A 149 10.48 -12.50 2.60
C ASP A 149 11.78 -12.52 1.80
N GLY A 150 12.51 -11.40 1.74
CA GLY A 150 13.79 -11.30 1.05
C GLY A 150 14.87 -12.24 1.63
N GLU A 151 15.75 -12.71 0.76
CA GLU A 151 16.89 -13.56 1.08
C GLU A 151 18.08 -12.77 1.64
N LYS A 152 18.82 -13.39 2.57
CA LYS A 152 20.07 -12.84 3.11
C LYS A 152 21.13 -12.72 2.00
N ASP A 153 21.98 -11.71 2.11
CA ASP A 153 23.10 -11.43 1.19
C ASP A 153 22.65 -11.07 -0.24
N GLU A 154 21.39 -10.69 -0.41
CA GLU A 154 20.83 -10.21 -1.67
C GLU A 154 20.54 -8.71 -1.61
N ASP A 155 20.66 -8.06 -2.77
CA ASP A 155 20.39 -6.63 -2.95
C ASP A 155 18.93 -6.42 -3.38
N TYR A 156 18.30 -5.39 -2.83
CA TYR A 156 16.92 -5.00 -3.11
C TYR A 156 16.80 -3.50 -3.34
N ARG A 157 15.74 -3.12 -4.06
CA ARG A 157 15.25 -1.75 -4.14
C ARG A 157 13.95 -1.64 -3.34
N VAL A 158 13.89 -0.68 -2.44
CA VAL A 158 12.66 -0.33 -1.71
C VAL A 158 11.65 0.21 -2.72
N VAL A 159 10.46 -0.38 -2.73
CA VAL A 159 9.37 0.01 -3.63
C VAL A 159 8.38 0.88 -2.87
N SER A 160 7.89 0.40 -1.74
CA SER A 160 6.94 1.12 -0.90
C SER A 160 7.30 0.99 0.58
N ILE A 161 6.86 1.96 1.38
CA ILE A 161 7.02 2.02 2.84
C ILE A 161 5.65 2.27 3.48
N PRO A 162 5.44 1.95 4.77
CA PRO A 162 4.21 2.32 5.47
C PRO A 162 3.95 3.84 5.44
N GLU A 163 2.69 4.22 5.39
CA GLU A 163 2.22 5.62 5.37
C GLU A 163 2.05 6.21 6.79
N GLU A 164 2.03 5.35 7.81
CA GLU A 164 1.88 5.72 9.21
C GLU A 164 3.01 6.63 9.69
N LYS A 165 2.64 7.78 10.26
CA LYS A 165 3.55 8.85 10.66
C LYS A 165 4.71 8.38 11.52
N GLU A 166 4.45 7.57 12.55
CA GLU A 166 5.51 7.06 13.44
C GLU A 166 6.48 6.13 12.70
N ASP A 167 6.00 5.35 11.73
CA ASP A 167 6.84 4.45 10.94
C ASP A 167 7.66 5.25 9.91
N VAL A 168 7.07 6.23 9.24
CA VAL A 168 7.78 7.15 8.33
C VAL A 168 8.88 7.92 9.08
N GLN A 169 8.57 8.46 10.27
CA GLN A 169 9.56 9.18 11.10
C GLN A 169 10.76 8.31 11.47
N ARG A 170 10.56 6.99 11.65
CA ARG A 170 11.66 6.06 11.92
C ARG A 170 12.49 5.78 10.67
N LEU A 171 11.86 5.64 9.50
CA LEU A 171 12.53 5.27 8.24
C LEU A 171 13.27 6.44 7.58
N LEU A 172 12.77 7.66 7.74
CA LEU A 172 13.32 8.88 7.15
C LEU A 172 14.81 9.13 7.49
N PRO A 173 15.26 9.14 8.76
CA PRO A 173 16.68 9.35 9.09
C PRO A 173 17.59 8.20 8.65
N LEU A 174 17.03 6.99 8.49
CA LEU A 174 17.71 5.82 7.93
C LEU A 174 17.76 5.90 6.39
N ALA A 175 17.03 6.86 5.82
CA ALA A 175 16.73 7.11 4.42
C ALA A 175 16.18 5.89 3.68
N ILE A 176 15.54 4.96 4.40
CA ILE A 176 14.91 3.76 3.83
C ILE A 176 13.56 4.20 3.27
N LEU A 177 13.62 4.81 2.10
CA LEU A 177 12.50 5.42 1.37
C LEU A 177 12.36 4.75 0.00
N PRO A 178 11.23 4.93 -0.70
CA PRO A 178 11.06 4.46 -2.07
C PRO A 178 12.27 4.80 -2.96
N GLY A 179 12.74 3.82 -3.72
CA GLY A 179 13.92 3.91 -4.58
C GLY A 179 15.26 3.59 -3.90
N ALA A 180 15.32 3.55 -2.57
CA ALA A 180 16.56 3.23 -1.85
C ALA A 180 17.09 1.83 -2.20
N LYS A 181 18.40 1.72 -2.43
CA LYS A 181 19.09 0.42 -2.55
C LYS A 181 19.49 -0.06 -1.16
N ILE A 182 19.09 -1.28 -0.81
CA ILE A 182 19.43 -1.94 0.45
C ILE A 182 19.94 -3.36 0.20
N ARG A 183 20.68 -3.91 1.16
CA ARG A 183 21.09 -5.33 1.19
C ARG A 183 20.62 -5.95 2.50
N ILE A 184 20.02 -7.14 2.47
CA ILE A 184 19.70 -7.86 3.71
C ILE A 184 20.98 -8.50 4.24
N ALA A 185 21.57 -7.92 5.28
CA ALA A 185 22.82 -8.42 5.86
C ALA A 185 22.58 -9.63 6.78
N GLU A 186 21.54 -9.56 7.61
CA GLU A 186 21.17 -10.64 8.53
C GLU A 186 19.64 -10.71 8.67
N LYS A 187 19.11 -11.93 8.74
CA LYS A 187 17.67 -12.18 8.86
C LYS A 187 17.40 -13.32 9.87
N PRO A 188 17.53 -13.06 11.17
CA PRO A 188 17.19 -14.06 12.17
C PRO A 188 15.67 -14.36 12.15
N SER A 189 15.29 -15.56 12.58
CA SER A 189 13.89 -16.03 12.50
C SER A 189 12.92 -15.26 13.40
N PHE A 190 13.39 -14.66 14.50
CA PHE A 190 12.51 -14.07 15.53
C PHE A 190 12.94 -12.68 16.01
N SER A 191 13.96 -12.07 15.42
CA SER A 191 14.45 -10.73 15.79
C SER A 191 14.47 -9.78 14.61
N ALA A 192 14.98 -8.57 14.84
CA ALA A 192 15.10 -7.52 13.85
C ALA A 192 15.89 -7.98 12.60
N ILE A 193 15.48 -7.50 11.44
CA ILE A 193 16.19 -7.71 10.17
C ILE A 193 17.27 -6.64 10.06
N MET A 194 18.51 -7.06 9.83
CA MET A 194 19.62 -6.13 9.61
C MET A 194 19.74 -5.84 8.13
N VAL A 195 19.53 -4.59 7.75
CA VAL A 195 19.74 -4.11 6.38
C VAL A 195 21.00 -3.26 6.32
N SER A 196 21.76 -3.37 5.24
CA SER A 196 22.86 -2.47 4.94
C SER A 196 22.48 -1.51 3.83
N ARG A 197 22.82 -0.23 4.02
CA ARG A 197 22.60 0.84 3.05
C ARG A 197 23.80 1.76 3.07
N ALA A 198 24.46 1.93 1.92
CA ALA A 198 25.69 2.72 1.79
C ALA A 198 26.83 2.35 2.78
N GLY A 199 26.86 1.11 3.26
CA GLY A 199 27.85 0.61 4.22
C GLY A 199 27.36 0.63 5.68
N ASP A 200 26.37 1.46 6.00
CA ASP A 200 25.77 1.48 7.34
C ASP A 200 24.83 0.31 7.54
N LYS A 201 24.85 -0.29 8.73
CA LYS A 201 23.92 -1.36 9.13
C LYS A 201 22.82 -0.78 10.01
N VAL A 202 21.59 -1.11 9.67
CA VAL A 202 20.38 -0.64 10.36
C VAL A 202 19.55 -1.85 10.76
N ALA A 203 19.11 -1.86 12.01
CA ALA A 203 18.17 -2.86 12.51
C ALA A 203 16.73 -2.38 12.29
N LEU A 204 15.94 -3.17 11.57
CA LEU A 204 14.51 -2.94 11.41
C LEU A 204 13.71 -3.98 12.19
N SER A 205 12.77 -3.53 13.02
CA SER A 205 11.83 -4.45 13.66
C SER A 205 11.06 -5.25 12.61
N ARG A 206 10.63 -6.46 12.95
CA ARG A 206 9.85 -7.29 12.02
C ARG A 206 8.51 -6.66 11.63
N ASP A 207 7.88 -5.92 12.53
CA ASP A 207 6.63 -5.20 12.26
C ASP A 207 6.81 -4.13 11.17
N ILE A 208 7.88 -3.33 11.25
CA ILE A 208 8.19 -2.34 10.21
C ILE A 208 8.61 -3.05 8.92
N ALA A 209 9.48 -4.05 9.01
CA ALA A 209 9.96 -4.78 7.83
C ALA A 209 8.84 -5.51 7.08
N SER A 210 7.80 -6.02 7.74
CA SER A 210 6.69 -6.67 7.05
C SER A 210 5.78 -5.69 6.29
N LYS A 211 5.89 -4.39 6.58
CA LYS A 211 5.16 -3.32 5.89
C LYS A 211 5.94 -2.72 4.72
N ILE A 212 7.25 -2.97 4.63
CA ILE A 212 8.10 -2.49 3.52
C ILE A 212 8.06 -3.49 2.38
N GLU A 213 7.78 -3.01 1.17
CA GLU A 213 7.85 -3.81 -0.03
C GLU A 213 9.12 -3.52 -0.82
N VAL A 214 9.71 -4.57 -1.33
CA VAL A 214 10.98 -4.52 -2.05
C VAL A 214 10.91 -5.35 -3.32
N ARG A 215 11.79 -5.03 -4.27
CA ARG A 215 12.04 -5.85 -5.45
C ARG A 215 13.53 -6.19 -5.55
N PRO A 216 13.92 -7.38 -6.04
CA PRO A 216 15.32 -7.73 -6.24
C PRO A 216 16.04 -6.69 -7.11
N TYR A 217 17.26 -6.31 -6.71
CA TYR A 217 18.09 -5.34 -7.43
C TYR A 217 19.29 -6.04 -8.07
N GLY A 218 19.40 -5.98 -9.40
CA GLY A 218 20.58 -6.49 -10.12
C GLY A 218 20.53 -7.95 -10.57
N LYS A 219 19.47 -8.72 -10.29
CA LYS A 219 19.25 -10.02 -10.94
C LYS A 219 18.82 -9.81 -12.40
N ARG A 220 19.77 -9.77 -13.34
CA ARG A 220 19.46 -10.01 -14.76
C ARG A 220 18.67 -11.33 -14.84
N LYS A 221 17.48 -11.33 -15.46
CA LYS A 221 16.72 -12.55 -15.78
C LYS A 221 17.70 -13.57 -16.36
N ARG A 222 18.07 -14.61 -15.59
CA ARG A 222 18.67 -15.82 -16.17
C ARG A 222 17.59 -16.39 -17.07
N ARG A 223 17.66 -16.09 -18.37
CA ARG A 223 16.83 -16.73 -19.38
C ARG A 223 16.96 -18.23 -19.11
N ARG A 224 15.86 -18.88 -18.71
CA ARG A 224 15.78 -20.34 -18.65
C ARG A 224 16.16 -20.84 -20.04
N HIS A 225 17.35 -21.39 -20.16
CA HIS A 225 17.77 -22.10 -21.36
C HIS A 225 16.77 -23.25 -21.49
N ARG A 226 15.80 -23.13 -22.40
CA ARG A 226 15.00 -24.27 -22.83
C ARG A 226 15.99 -25.21 -23.49
N ASP A 227 16.38 -26.26 -22.79
CA ASP A 227 16.97 -27.43 -23.41
C ASP A 227 16.01 -27.89 -24.51
N ARG A 228 16.44 -27.66 -25.76
CA ARG A 228 15.84 -28.32 -26.91
C ARG A 228 16.28 -29.78 -26.84
N PRO A 229 15.36 -30.77 -26.86
CA PRO A 229 15.77 -32.15 -27.04
C PRO A 229 16.37 -32.26 -28.45
N ASN A 230 17.58 -32.82 -28.49
CA ASN A 230 18.28 -33.14 -29.73
C ASN A 230 17.41 -34.10 -30.55
N ARG A 231 17.26 -33.81 -31.85
CA ARG A 231 16.73 -34.75 -32.84
C ARG A 231 17.82 -35.73 -33.24
#